data_AF-A0A2D4HF35-F1
#
_entry.id   AF-A0A2D4HF35-F1
#
_cell.length_a   1.000
_cell.length_b   1.000
_cell.length_c   1.000
_cell.angle_alpha   90.00
_cell.angle_beta   90.00
_cell.angle_gamma   90.00
#
_symmetry.space_group_name_H-M   'P 1'
#
loop_
_entity.id
_entity.type
_entity.pdbx_description
1 polymer ?
#
loop_
_entity_poly.entity_id
_entity_poly.type
_entity_poly.pdbx_seq_one_letter_code
_entity_poly.pdbx_strand_id
1 'polypeptide(L)'
;MVFQTRLPSWIILCNIWLLQFAHTGEAQAAKEVILLDSKAQQTELEWISSPPNGWEEISGLDENYTPIRTYQVCQVMEPNQNNWLRTNWITKGNAQRIFVELKFTLRDCNSLPGVLGTCKETFNLHYYETDYDTGRSIRESQYVKIDTIAADESFTQGDLGERKMKLNTEVREIGPLSKKG
;
A
#
# COMPACT_ATOMS: atom_id res chain seq x y z
N MET A 1 65.50 -24.45 16.59
CA MET A 1 65.06 -24.27 17.98
C MET A 1 63.72 -23.54 17.91
N VAL A 2 62.61 -24.27 17.98
CA VAL A 2 61.26 -23.69 17.80
C VAL A 2 60.80 -23.17 19.16
N PHE A 3 60.66 -21.86 19.29
CA PHE A 3 60.09 -21.21 20.47
C PHE A 3 58.58 -21.49 20.52
N GLN A 4 58.16 -22.38 21.42
CA GLN A 4 56.75 -22.50 21.80
C GLN A 4 56.40 -21.34 22.74
N THR A 5 55.87 -20.26 22.18
CA THR A 5 55.25 -19.18 22.97
C THR A 5 53.91 -19.68 23.52
N ARG A 6 53.91 -20.19 24.75
CA ARG A 6 52.68 -20.49 25.49
C ARG A 6 52.04 -19.18 25.91
N LEU A 7 50.95 -18.80 25.23
CA LEU A 7 50.11 -17.67 25.63
C LEU A 7 49.57 -17.91 27.06
N PRO A 8 49.67 -16.94 27.97
CA PRO A 8 49.28 -17.12 29.36
C PRO A 8 47.75 -17.22 29.51
N SER A 9 47.28 -18.14 30.36
CA SER A 9 45.87 -18.59 30.46
C SER A 9 44.83 -17.49 30.69
N TRP A 10 45.22 -16.32 31.19
CA TRP A 10 44.32 -15.18 31.41
C TRP A 10 43.88 -14.51 30.09
N ILE A 11 44.70 -14.56 29.04
CA ILE A 11 44.35 -14.05 27.70
C ILE A 11 43.29 -14.96 27.05
N ILE A 12 43.37 -16.28 27.28
CA ILE A 12 42.42 -17.26 26.78
C ILE A 12 41.04 -17.07 27.44
N LEU A 13 41.01 -16.86 28.76
CA LEU A 13 39.77 -16.61 29.51
C LEU A 13 39.07 -15.30 29.10
N CYS A 14 39.83 -14.25 28.78
CA CYS A 14 39.28 -12.98 28.33
C CYS A 14 38.62 -13.07 26.94
N ASN A 15 39.21 -13.86 26.02
CA ASN A 15 38.62 -14.13 24.70
C ASN A 15 37.34 -14.97 24.78
N ILE A 16 37.27 -15.95 25.71
CA ILE A 16 36.07 -16.75 25.95
C ILE A 16 34.93 -15.87 26.48
N TRP A 17 35.24 -14.90 27.34
CA TRP A 17 34.25 -13.97 27.89
C TRP A 17 33.73 -12.98 26.83
N LEU A 18 34.60 -12.49 25.94
CA LEU A 18 34.19 -11.66 24.80
C LEU A 18 33.34 -12.43 23.78
N LEU A 19 33.61 -13.73 23.57
CA LEU A 19 32.79 -14.60 22.72
C LEU A 19 31.42 -14.95 23.34
N GLN A 20 31.27 -14.86 24.68
CA GLN A 20 29.98 -15.01 25.35
C GLN A 20 29.10 -13.75 25.27
N PHE A 21 29.68 -12.58 25.02
CA PHE A 21 28.95 -11.33 24.75
C PHE A 21 28.73 -11.05 23.25
N ALA A 22 29.27 -11.88 22.37
CA ALA A 22 28.75 -12.01 21.01
C ALA A 22 27.40 -12.75 21.09
N HIS A 23 26.41 -12.13 21.75
CA HIS A 23 25.02 -12.47 21.52
C HIS A 23 24.84 -12.41 20.01
N THR A 24 24.65 -13.58 19.43
CA THR A 24 24.00 -13.77 18.16
C THR A 24 22.72 -12.95 18.24
N GLY A 25 22.74 -11.75 17.67
CA GLY A 25 21.52 -11.01 17.40
C GLY A 25 20.74 -11.91 16.46
N GLU A 26 19.78 -12.67 17.00
CA GLU A 26 18.79 -13.32 16.18
C GLU A 26 18.14 -12.21 15.38
N ALA A 27 18.41 -12.19 14.07
CA ALA A 27 17.65 -11.36 13.16
C ALA A 27 16.21 -11.85 13.27
N GLN A 28 15.42 -11.15 14.09
CA GLN A 28 14.02 -11.45 14.28
C GLN A 28 13.38 -11.37 12.90
N ALA A 29 13.00 -12.52 12.32
CA ALA A 29 12.28 -12.53 11.06
C ALA A 29 11.03 -11.67 11.24
N ALA A 30 10.95 -10.56 10.50
CA ALA A 30 9.81 -9.68 10.58
C ALA A 30 8.57 -10.46 10.13
N LYS A 31 7.63 -10.68 11.05
CA LYS A 31 6.39 -11.38 10.75
C LYS A 31 5.48 -10.43 9.97
N GLU A 32 5.15 -10.80 8.74
CA GLU A 32 4.12 -10.13 7.97
C GLU A 32 2.73 -10.48 8.54
N VAL A 33 1.89 -9.45 8.70
CA VAL A 33 0.51 -9.59 9.20
C VAL A 33 -0.39 -8.74 8.33
N ILE A 34 -1.40 -9.37 7.72
CA ILE A 34 -2.41 -8.68 6.91
C ILE A 34 -3.30 -7.86 7.84
N LEU A 35 -3.31 -6.54 7.65
CA LEU A 35 -4.17 -5.61 8.39
C LEU A 35 -5.51 -5.36 7.68
N LEU A 36 -5.49 -5.40 6.35
CA LEU A 36 -6.66 -5.26 5.48
C LEU A 36 -6.39 -5.98 4.16
N ASP A 37 -7.36 -6.79 3.72
CA ASP A 37 -7.39 -7.38 2.38
C ASP A 37 -8.79 -7.16 1.81
N SER A 38 -8.89 -6.32 0.77
CA SER A 38 -10.17 -6.01 0.11
C SER A 38 -10.73 -7.20 -0.67
N LYS A 39 -9.89 -8.12 -1.15
CA LYS A 39 -10.33 -9.32 -1.90
C LYS A 39 -10.96 -10.37 -0.99
N ALA A 40 -10.61 -10.37 0.29
CA ALA A 40 -11.18 -11.30 1.28
C ALA A 40 -12.66 -11.00 1.59
N GLN A 41 -13.15 -9.79 1.29
CA GLN A 41 -14.52 -9.38 1.55
C GLN A 41 -15.43 -9.73 0.34
N GLN A 42 -16.40 -10.63 0.57
CA GLN A 42 -17.36 -11.04 -0.46
C GLN A 42 -18.60 -10.11 -0.52
N THR A 43 -18.88 -9.39 0.55
CA THR A 43 -19.95 -8.38 0.64
C THR A 43 -19.41 -6.99 0.27
N GLU A 44 -20.26 -5.97 0.37
CA GLU A 44 -19.85 -4.58 0.13
C GLU A 44 -18.66 -4.19 1.04
N LEU A 45 -17.74 -3.38 0.51
CA LEU A 45 -16.59 -2.88 1.28
C LEU A 45 -16.97 -1.71 2.18
N GLU A 46 -17.99 -0.95 1.78
CA GLU A 46 -18.54 0.21 2.51
C GLU A 46 -17.50 1.29 2.81
N TRP A 47 -16.50 1.45 1.94
CA TRP A 47 -15.56 2.58 2.05
C TRP A 47 -16.27 3.89 1.74
N ILE A 48 -15.69 4.96 2.27
CA ILE A 48 -16.32 6.28 2.24
C ILE A 48 -15.81 7.04 1.01
N SER A 49 -16.74 7.30 0.09
CA SER A 49 -16.53 8.14 -1.08
C SER A 49 -16.95 9.58 -0.80
N SER A 50 -16.11 10.55 -1.17
CA SER A 50 -16.42 11.98 -1.08
C SER A 50 -15.88 12.74 -2.29
N PRO A 51 -16.73 13.40 -3.09
CA PRO A 51 -18.19 13.38 -3.00
C PRO A 51 -18.76 11.97 -3.30
N PRO A 52 -20.00 11.65 -2.87
CA PRO A 52 -20.56 10.30 -3.01
C PRO A 52 -20.68 9.80 -4.46
N ASN A 53 -20.70 10.73 -5.44
CA ASN A 53 -20.75 10.43 -6.86
C ASN A 53 -19.35 10.34 -7.52
N GLY A 54 -18.27 10.43 -6.74
CA GLY A 54 -16.90 10.32 -7.24
C GLY A 54 -16.52 8.86 -7.47
N TRP A 55 -16.02 8.20 -6.43
CA TRP A 55 -15.70 6.77 -6.46
C TRP A 55 -16.96 5.93 -6.28
N GLU A 56 -17.17 4.98 -7.18
CA GLU A 56 -18.28 4.03 -7.17
C GLU A 56 -17.77 2.62 -6.88
N GLU A 57 -18.47 1.90 -5.99
CA GLU A 57 -18.19 0.49 -5.72
C GLU A 57 -18.82 -0.38 -6.81
N ILE A 58 -18.01 -1.21 -7.46
CA ILE A 58 -18.44 -2.12 -8.53
C ILE A 58 -17.93 -3.54 -8.28
N SER A 59 -18.62 -4.51 -8.88
CA SER A 59 -18.14 -5.89 -8.93
C SER A 59 -17.10 -6.06 -10.04
N GLY A 60 -15.95 -6.61 -9.70
CA GLY A 60 -14.88 -6.97 -10.62
C GLY A 60 -14.54 -8.46 -10.55
N LEU A 61 -13.56 -8.87 -11.35
CA LEU A 61 -12.94 -10.19 -11.30
C LEU A 61 -11.45 -10.02 -11.03
N ASP A 62 -10.89 -10.89 -10.20
CA ASP A 62 -9.46 -10.94 -9.98
C ASP A 62 -8.73 -11.78 -11.06
N GLU A 63 -7.42 -11.94 -10.90
CA GLU A 63 -6.56 -12.68 -11.84
C GLU A 63 -6.97 -14.16 -11.99
N ASN A 64 -7.67 -14.71 -10.99
CA ASN A 64 -8.15 -16.09 -10.94
C ASN A 64 -9.65 -16.20 -11.29
N TYR A 65 -10.25 -15.14 -11.85
CA TYR A 65 -11.67 -15.06 -12.16
C TYR A 65 -12.59 -15.18 -10.93
N THR A 66 -12.07 -14.83 -9.75
CA THR A 66 -12.85 -14.76 -8.51
C THR A 66 -13.59 -13.42 -8.46
N PRO A 67 -14.91 -13.41 -8.18
CA PRO A 67 -15.65 -12.18 -7.95
C PRO A 67 -15.07 -11.40 -6.77
N ILE A 68 -14.79 -10.11 -6.98
CA ILE A 68 -14.26 -9.20 -5.96
C ILE A 68 -15.02 -7.87 -6.00
N ARG A 69 -14.95 -7.10 -4.92
CA ARG A 69 -15.40 -5.70 -4.89
C ARG A 69 -14.23 -4.78 -5.21
N THR A 70 -14.49 -3.77 -6.04
CA THR A 70 -13.49 -2.80 -6.48
C THR A 70 -14.11 -1.41 -6.51
N TYR A 71 -13.29 -0.36 -6.57
CA TYR A 71 -13.74 1.02 -6.73
C TYR A 71 -13.27 1.59 -8.06
N GLN A 72 -14.16 2.32 -8.73
CA GLN A 72 -13.88 2.96 -10.01
C GLN A 72 -14.27 4.44 -9.98
N VAL A 73 -13.48 5.28 -10.66
CA VAL A 73 -13.84 6.66 -10.99
C VAL A 73 -13.36 6.97 -12.42
N CYS A 74 -14.19 7.64 -13.22
CA CYS A 74 -13.84 7.99 -14.61
C CYS A 74 -14.48 9.32 -15.05
N GLN A 75 -14.31 10.37 -14.24
CA GLN A 75 -14.85 11.72 -14.51
C GLN A 75 -13.86 12.58 -15.33
N VAL A 76 -13.33 12.01 -16.40
CA VAL A 76 -12.22 12.59 -17.21
C VAL A 76 -12.60 13.83 -18.03
N MET A 77 -13.90 14.05 -18.27
CA MET A 77 -14.41 15.19 -19.04
C MET A 77 -14.55 16.47 -18.18
N GLU A 78 -14.53 16.33 -16.85
CA GLU A 78 -14.75 17.43 -15.94
C GLU A 78 -13.40 17.96 -15.41
N PRO A 79 -13.17 19.28 -15.38
CA PRO A 79 -11.96 19.85 -14.82
C PRO A 79 -11.97 19.80 -13.28
N ASN A 80 -10.78 19.96 -12.68
CA ASN A 80 -10.60 20.14 -11.22
C ASN A 80 -11.24 19.05 -10.35
N GLN A 81 -11.16 17.80 -10.80
CA GLN A 81 -11.64 16.64 -10.07
C GLN A 81 -10.91 16.46 -8.73
N ASN A 82 -11.68 16.20 -7.68
CA ASN A 82 -11.17 15.97 -6.33
C ASN A 82 -12.01 14.89 -5.62
N ASN A 83 -11.82 13.65 -6.06
CA ASN A 83 -12.59 12.49 -5.60
C ASN A 83 -11.77 11.69 -4.59
N TRP A 84 -12.22 11.68 -3.34
CA TRP A 84 -11.62 10.92 -2.25
C TRP A 84 -12.33 9.58 -2.06
N LEU A 85 -11.53 8.56 -1.78
CA LEU A 85 -11.98 7.26 -1.31
C LEU A 85 -11.19 6.92 -0.07
N ARG A 86 -11.89 6.58 1.01
CA ARG A 86 -11.27 6.27 2.30
C ARG A 86 -11.74 4.92 2.82
N THR A 87 -10.78 4.08 3.19
CA THR A 87 -11.05 2.82 3.90
C THR A 87 -11.74 3.08 5.25
N ASN A 88 -12.21 1.98 5.86
CA ASN A 88 -12.51 1.97 7.28
C ASN A 88 -11.22 2.10 8.11
N TRP A 89 -11.36 2.43 9.39
CA TRP A 89 -10.22 2.55 10.30
C TRP A 89 -9.52 1.19 10.44
N ILE A 90 -8.19 1.17 10.22
CA ILE A 90 -7.37 -0.05 10.24
C ILE A 90 -6.50 0.00 11.49
N THR A 91 -6.65 -0.95 12.40
CA THR A 91 -5.76 -1.04 13.56
C THR A 91 -4.34 -1.41 13.13
N LYS A 92 -3.34 -0.64 13.55
CA LYS A 92 -1.92 -0.97 13.27
C LYS A 92 -1.42 -2.13 14.14
N GLY A 93 -2.09 -2.39 15.28
CA GLY A 93 -1.59 -3.29 16.31
C GLY A 93 -0.15 -2.96 16.73
N ASN A 94 0.73 -3.97 16.64
CA ASN A 94 2.15 -3.83 16.96
C ASN A 94 3.03 -3.51 15.74
N ALA A 95 2.44 -3.23 14.57
CA ALA A 95 3.20 -2.86 13.39
C ALA A 95 3.97 -1.55 13.64
N GLN A 96 5.25 -1.57 13.26
CA GLN A 96 6.11 -0.38 13.23
C GLN A 96 6.16 0.26 11.83
N ARG A 97 5.95 -0.57 10.80
CA ARG A 97 5.90 -0.21 9.37
C ARG A 97 4.69 -0.91 8.77
N ILE A 98 3.98 -0.22 7.89
CA ILE A 98 2.86 -0.77 7.13
C ILE A 98 3.24 -0.74 5.66
N PHE A 99 2.96 -1.82 4.94
CA PHE A 99 3.07 -1.87 3.49
C PHE A 99 1.66 -1.86 2.90
N VAL A 100 1.45 -1.01 1.91
CA VAL A 100 0.20 -0.91 1.15
C VAL A 100 0.49 -1.40 -0.26
N GLU A 101 -0.05 -2.57 -0.59
CA GLU A 101 -0.09 -3.08 -1.96
C GLU A 101 -1.40 -2.65 -2.62
N LEU A 102 -1.28 -2.01 -3.77
CA LEU A 102 -2.40 -1.58 -4.60
C LEU A 102 -2.37 -2.34 -5.91
N LYS A 103 -3.50 -2.96 -6.24
CA LYS A 103 -3.74 -3.55 -7.55
C LYS A 103 -4.81 -2.75 -8.29
N PHE A 104 -4.49 -2.25 -9.47
CA PHE A 104 -5.37 -1.35 -10.20
C PHE A 104 -5.18 -1.44 -11.72
N THR A 105 -6.18 -0.96 -12.45
CA THR A 105 -6.11 -0.78 -13.90
C THR A 105 -6.26 0.71 -14.19
N LEU A 106 -5.61 1.19 -15.23
CA LEU A 106 -5.65 2.60 -15.61
C LEU A 106 -5.83 2.73 -17.12
N ARG A 107 -6.72 3.63 -17.53
CA ARG A 107 -6.98 3.89 -18.95
C ARG A 107 -6.08 5.00 -19.47
N ASP A 108 -5.45 4.76 -20.62
CA ASP A 108 -4.64 5.76 -21.33
C ASP A 108 -5.51 6.94 -21.75
N CYS A 109 -5.11 8.16 -21.39
CA CYS A 109 -5.82 9.39 -21.75
C CYS A 109 -5.84 9.62 -23.26
N ASN A 110 -4.83 9.17 -24.00
CA ASN A 110 -4.79 9.25 -25.47
C ASN A 110 -5.83 8.33 -26.12
N SER A 111 -6.32 7.33 -25.38
CA SER A 111 -7.40 6.44 -25.83
C SER A 111 -8.82 7.00 -25.61
N LEU A 112 -8.92 8.22 -25.07
CA LEU A 112 -10.17 8.90 -24.76
C LEU A 112 -10.34 10.15 -25.65
N PRO A 113 -11.44 10.27 -26.40
CA PRO A 113 -11.68 11.46 -27.23
C PRO A 113 -12.09 12.65 -26.37
N GLY A 114 -11.50 13.83 -26.61
CA GLY A 114 -11.96 15.10 -26.05
C GLY A 114 -11.55 15.39 -24.60
N VAL A 115 -10.61 14.63 -24.02
CA VAL A 115 -10.19 14.78 -22.60
C VAL A 115 -8.83 15.46 -22.41
N LEU A 116 -8.27 16.04 -23.47
CA LEU A 116 -6.95 16.66 -23.44
C LEU A 116 -6.93 17.82 -22.44
N GLY A 117 -6.08 17.71 -21.41
CA GLY A 117 -5.88 18.72 -20.36
C GLY A 117 -6.63 18.46 -19.05
N THR A 118 -7.72 17.68 -19.07
CA THR A 118 -8.47 17.31 -17.85
C THR A 118 -8.13 15.91 -17.37
N CYS A 119 -7.83 14.98 -18.28
CA CYS A 119 -7.49 13.59 -17.95
C CYS A 119 -6.15 13.49 -17.21
N LYS A 120 -6.07 12.54 -16.27
CA LYS A 120 -4.88 12.21 -15.48
C LYS A 120 -4.68 10.70 -15.49
N GLU A 121 -3.42 10.29 -15.56
CA GLU A 121 -2.99 8.89 -15.58
C GLU A 121 -2.33 8.49 -14.26
N THR A 122 -2.70 9.18 -13.18
CA THR A 122 -2.17 8.97 -11.84
C THR A 122 -3.24 9.27 -10.79
N PHE A 123 -3.13 8.65 -9.62
CA PHE A 123 -3.91 9.02 -8.43
C PHE A 123 -2.97 9.19 -7.23
N ASN A 124 -3.43 9.91 -6.19
CA ASN A 124 -2.61 10.11 -5.00
C ASN A 124 -3.02 9.15 -3.89
N LEU A 125 -2.03 8.52 -3.24
CA LEU A 125 -2.24 7.71 -2.06
C LEU A 125 -1.95 8.55 -0.81
N HIS A 126 -2.80 8.45 0.20
CA HIS A 126 -2.68 9.19 1.46
C HIS A 126 -2.95 8.29 2.66
N TYR A 127 -2.47 8.70 3.84
CA TYR A 127 -2.86 8.11 5.13
C TYR A 127 -3.17 9.19 6.17
N TYR A 128 -3.92 8.81 7.20
CA TYR A 128 -4.20 9.65 8.36
C TYR A 128 -4.23 8.77 9.61
N GLU A 129 -3.33 9.06 10.53
CA GLU A 129 -3.20 8.33 11.80
C GLU A 129 -4.16 8.89 12.87
N THR A 130 -4.89 8.00 13.54
CA THR A 130 -5.84 8.35 14.60
C THR A 130 -5.97 7.24 15.65
N ASP A 131 -6.24 7.64 16.89
CA ASP A 131 -6.43 6.70 18.00
C ASP A 131 -7.81 6.02 18.00
N TYR A 132 -8.75 6.50 17.17
CA TYR A 132 -10.15 6.07 17.10
C TYR A 132 -10.75 6.28 15.70
N ASP A 133 -11.83 5.56 15.40
CA ASP A 133 -12.62 5.75 14.18
C ASP A 133 -13.27 7.14 14.15
N THR A 134 -13.01 7.88 13.08
CA THR A 134 -13.46 9.27 12.89
C THR A 134 -14.80 9.39 12.15
N GLY A 135 -15.51 8.28 11.94
CA GLY A 135 -16.80 8.26 11.26
C GLY A 135 -16.65 8.65 9.79
N ARG A 136 -17.72 9.11 9.13
CA ARG A 136 -17.76 9.27 7.66
C ARG A 136 -17.18 10.57 7.09
N SER A 137 -16.67 11.48 7.91
CA SER A 137 -16.15 12.77 7.42
C SER A 137 -14.71 12.63 6.93
N ILE A 138 -14.43 13.14 5.72
CA ILE A 138 -13.07 13.28 5.19
C ILE A 138 -12.68 14.76 5.32
N ARG A 139 -11.57 15.03 6.04
CA ARG A 139 -10.98 16.36 6.15
C ARG A 139 -9.57 16.30 5.57
N GLU A 140 -9.42 16.78 4.34
CA GLU A 140 -8.20 16.64 3.55
C GLU A 140 -6.94 17.11 4.29
N SER A 141 -7.04 18.18 5.10
CA SER A 141 -5.93 18.73 5.87
C SER A 141 -5.34 17.78 6.93
N GLN A 142 -6.03 16.69 7.26
CA GLN A 142 -5.55 15.67 8.21
C GLN A 142 -4.71 14.59 7.52
N TYR A 143 -4.81 14.48 6.19
CA TYR A 143 -4.16 13.42 5.43
C TYR A 143 -2.74 13.83 5.02
N VAL A 144 -1.82 12.89 5.16
CA VAL A 144 -0.45 13.00 4.67
C VAL A 144 -0.35 12.22 3.36
N LYS A 145 0.17 12.87 2.33
CA LYS A 145 0.41 12.23 1.03
C LYS A 145 1.57 11.25 1.14
N ILE A 146 1.32 10.02 0.70
CA ILE A 146 2.33 8.96 0.60
C ILE A 146 3.06 9.11 -0.74
N ASP A 147 2.31 9.05 -1.84
CA ASP A 147 2.88 9.14 -3.18
C ASP A 147 1.83 9.49 -4.24
N THR A 148 2.29 9.82 -5.45
CA THR A 148 1.49 9.80 -6.67
C THR A 148 1.72 8.46 -7.38
N ILE A 149 0.67 7.65 -7.45
CA ILE A 149 0.68 6.33 -8.07
C ILE A 149 0.38 6.46 -9.55
N ALA A 150 1.22 5.86 -10.39
CA ALA A 150 1.09 5.77 -11.83
C ALA A 150 1.03 4.30 -12.25
N ALA A 151 0.46 4.00 -13.42
CA ALA A 151 0.50 2.67 -14.00
C ALA A 151 1.82 2.45 -14.77
N ASP A 152 2.35 1.23 -14.69
CA ASP A 152 3.39 0.76 -15.62
C ASP A 152 2.80 0.51 -17.01
N GLU A 153 1.62 -0.11 -17.05
CA GLU A 153 0.86 -0.36 -18.27
C GLU A 153 -0.58 0.17 -18.13
N SER A 154 -0.95 1.08 -19.02
CA SER A 154 -2.34 1.52 -19.20
C SER A 154 -3.03 0.74 -20.31
N PHE A 155 -4.34 0.54 -20.19
CA PHE A 155 -5.15 -0.07 -21.25
C PHE A 155 -5.77 1.00 -22.16
N THR A 156 -6.04 0.61 -23.41
CA THR A 156 -6.60 1.45 -24.45
C THR A 156 -7.99 0.97 -24.90
N GLN A 157 -8.61 1.68 -25.84
CA GLN A 157 -9.87 1.25 -26.46
C GLN A 157 -9.75 -0.10 -27.20
N GLY A 158 -8.57 -0.39 -27.77
CA GLY A 158 -8.31 -1.68 -28.43
C GLY A 158 -8.31 -2.83 -27.43
N ASP A 159 -7.63 -2.63 -26.30
CA ASP A 159 -7.57 -3.62 -25.20
C ASP A 159 -8.95 -3.95 -24.63
N LEU A 160 -9.85 -2.96 -24.54
CA LEU A 160 -11.25 -3.19 -24.16
C LEU A 160 -11.99 -4.09 -25.16
N GLY A 161 -11.73 -3.93 -26.47
CA GLY A 161 -12.29 -4.77 -27.52
C GLY A 161 -11.86 -6.23 -27.39
N GLU A 162 -10.63 -6.47 -26.92
CA GLU A 162 -10.07 -7.79 -26.65
C GLU A 162 -10.36 -8.30 -25.23
N ARG A 163 -11.09 -7.52 -24.41
CA ARG A 163 -11.36 -7.80 -22.99
C ARG A 163 -10.10 -7.99 -22.14
N LYS A 164 -9.03 -7.28 -22.49
CA LYS A 164 -7.71 -7.41 -21.87
C LYS A 164 -7.35 -6.17 -21.04
N MET A 165 -7.81 -6.12 -19.80
CA MET A 165 -7.38 -5.06 -18.90
C MET A 165 -5.93 -5.29 -18.43
N LYS A 166 -5.16 -4.22 -18.24
CA LYS A 166 -3.76 -4.26 -17.76
C LYS A 166 -3.73 -4.02 -16.26
N LEU A 167 -3.43 -5.09 -15.51
CA LEU A 167 -3.34 -5.03 -14.05
C LEU A 167 -1.95 -4.57 -13.62
N ASN A 168 -1.91 -3.50 -12.83
CA ASN A 168 -0.69 -2.93 -12.24
C ASN A 168 -0.65 -3.27 -10.75
N THR A 169 0.56 -3.42 -10.19
CA THR A 169 0.76 -3.66 -8.76
C THR A 169 1.81 -2.70 -8.22
N GLU A 170 1.43 -1.87 -7.25
CA GLU A 170 2.31 -0.88 -6.63
C GLU A 170 2.35 -1.08 -5.12
N VAL A 171 3.55 -1.06 -4.53
CA VAL A 171 3.75 -1.24 -3.09
C VAL A 171 4.36 0.03 -2.50
N ARG A 172 3.78 0.54 -1.41
CA ARG A 172 4.31 1.69 -0.67
C ARG A 172 4.43 1.40 0.81
N GLU A 173 5.52 1.88 1.42
CA GLU A 173 5.74 1.79 2.86
C GLU A 173 5.21 3.06 3.56
N ILE A 174 4.60 2.86 4.72
CA ILE A 174 4.12 3.91 5.62
C ILE A 174 4.75 3.67 7.00
N GLY A 175 5.38 4.69 7.58
CA GLY A 175 5.83 4.67 8.96
C GLY A 175 7.11 5.49 9.21
N PRO A 176 7.57 5.55 10.48
CA PRO A 176 6.98 4.89 11.65
C PRO A 176 5.64 5.52 12.10
N LEU A 177 4.71 4.69 12.56
CA LEU A 177 3.39 5.13 13.05
C LEU A 177 3.34 5.21 14.57
N SER A 178 2.68 6.23 15.09
CA SER A 178 2.56 6.57 16.51
C SER A 178 1.17 6.35 17.09
N LYS A 179 0.13 6.33 16.26
CA LYS A 179 -1.28 6.16 16.69
C LYS A 179 -1.72 4.71 16.63
N LYS A 180 -2.92 4.42 17.14
CA LYS A 180 -3.46 3.04 17.16
C LYS A 180 -3.84 2.49 15.78
N GLY A 181 -4.06 3.36 14.79
CA GLY A 181 -4.42 3.01 13.41
C GLY A 181 -4.44 4.22 12.51
#